data_AF-A0AAW4UB22-F1
#
_entry.id   AF-A0AAW4UB22-F1
#
_cell.length_a   1.000
_cell.length_b   1.000
_cell.length_c   1.000
_cell.angle_alpha   90.00
_cell.angle_beta   90.00
_cell.angle_gamma   90.00
#
_symmetry.space_group_name_H-M   'P 1'
#
loop_
_entity.id
_entity.type
_entity.pdbx_description
1 polymer ?
#
loop_
_entity_poly.entity_id
_entity_poly.type
_entity_poly.pdbx_seq_one_letter_code
_entity_poly.pdbx_strand_id
1 'polypeptide(L)'
;MHLPYDVFVSIRPCQDLSLAGKMRGMKKGSGTRSGLLWEVERLLNETENLPQILLMENVPQVISADNIDDFHSWCSFLESKGYKCYTQILNAKDYGVAQNRERCFMVSILGDYNYKFPQPIPLDKTMKDYLEDEVDEKYYINSEKAQKLIKDLRESGQLDGISKTVRGGRGSVDRHHWDAVLQK
;
A
#
# COMPACT_ATOMS: atom_id res chain seq x y z
N MET A 1 -14.76 -22.83 -16.95
CA MET A 1 -13.41 -22.91 -16.33
C MET A 1 -13.58 -23.05 -14.81
N HIS A 2 -13.09 -24.14 -14.23
CA HIS A 2 -13.17 -24.38 -12.78
C HIS A 2 -12.00 -23.73 -12.06
N LEU A 3 -12.29 -22.76 -11.19
CA LEU A 3 -11.31 -22.06 -10.35
C LEU A 3 -11.45 -22.62 -8.91
N PRO A 4 -10.68 -23.65 -8.51
CA PRO A 4 -10.78 -24.26 -7.17
C PRO A 4 -10.06 -23.39 -6.13
N TYR A 5 -10.47 -22.13 -5.98
CA TYR A 5 -9.83 -21.18 -5.08
C TYR A 5 -10.81 -20.61 -4.07
N ASP A 6 -10.54 -20.84 -2.79
CA ASP A 6 -11.28 -20.23 -1.68
C ASP A 6 -10.97 -18.73 -1.54
N VAL A 7 -9.79 -18.30 -2.00
CA VAL A 7 -9.33 -16.91 -1.94
C VAL A 7 -8.66 -16.51 -3.25
N PHE A 8 -9.10 -15.41 -3.85
CA PHE A 8 -8.44 -14.78 -5.01
C PHE A 8 -7.91 -13.39 -4.64
N VAL A 9 -6.62 -13.16 -4.85
CA VAL A 9 -5.93 -11.91 -4.49
C VAL A 9 -5.62 -11.11 -5.76
N SER A 10 -6.27 -9.96 -5.92
CA SER A 10 -6.01 -9.03 -7.02
C SER A 10 -5.04 -7.93 -6.58
N ILE A 11 -3.78 -8.06 -6.99
CA ILE A 11 -2.73 -7.05 -6.79
C ILE A 11 -2.62 -6.24 -8.07
N ARG A 12 -3.24 -5.05 -8.13
CA ARG A 12 -3.26 -4.24 -9.35
C ARG A 12 -2.09 -3.25 -9.40
N PRO A 13 -1.52 -2.98 -10.60
CA PRO A 13 -0.48 -1.96 -10.73
C PRO A 13 -1.07 -0.57 -10.46
N CYS A 14 -0.74 0.02 -9.32
CA CYS A 14 -1.15 1.36 -8.90
C CYS A 14 -0.53 2.52 -9.70
N GLN A 15 0.16 2.23 -10.81
CA GLN A 15 0.98 3.20 -11.53
C GLN A 15 0.17 4.35 -12.17
N ASP A 16 -1.09 4.08 -12.53
CA ASP A 16 -1.99 5.10 -13.09
C ASP A 16 -2.91 5.73 -12.02
N LEU A 17 -2.78 5.36 -10.75
CA LEU A 17 -3.58 5.87 -9.60
C LEU A 17 -2.73 6.57 -8.53
N SER A 18 -1.45 6.21 -8.42
CA SER A 18 -0.52 6.80 -7.45
C SER A 18 -0.29 8.29 -7.74
N LEU A 19 -0.17 9.09 -6.68
CA LEU A 19 0.30 10.49 -6.75
C LEU A 19 1.68 10.62 -7.39
N ALA A 20 2.49 9.56 -7.33
CA ALA A 20 3.80 9.50 -8.00
C ALA A 20 3.71 9.08 -9.49
N GLY A 21 2.49 8.80 -9.98
CA GLY A 21 2.19 8.40 -11.36
C GLY A 21 1.42 9.48 -12.13
N LYS A 22 0.88 9.12 -13.31
CA LYS A 22 0.18 10.07 -14.20
C LYS A 22 -1.32 10.25 -13.92
N MET A 23 -1.86 9.66 -12.86
CA MET A 23 -3.28 9.73 -12.47
C MET A 23 -4.27 9.53 -13.64
N ARG A 24 -4.07 8.49 -14.46
CA ARG A 24 -4.89 8.23 -15.66
C ARG A 24 -6.21 7.49 -15.36
N GLY A 25 -6.49 7.15 -14.10
CA GLY A 25 -7.76 6.58 -13.64
C GLY A 25 -7.93 5.07 -13.96
N MET A 26 -9.16 4.55 -13.77
CA MET A 26 -9.52 3.12 -13.96
C MET A 26 -10.58 2.87 -15.03
N LYS A 27 -11.02 3.91 -15.74
CA LYS A 27 -12.17 3.86 -16.65
C LYS A 27 -12.15 2.67 -17.61
N LYS A 28 -13.29 1.98 -17.74
CA LYS A 28 -13.50 0.84 -18.65
C LYS A 28 -13.17 1.23 -20.09
N GLY A 29 -12.34 0.43 -20.75
CA GLY A 29 -11.90 0.70 -22.14
C GLY A 29 -10.82 1.78 -22.31
N SER A 30 -10.23 2.31 -21.22
CA SER A 30 -9.17 3.32 -21.30
C SER A 30 -7.81 2.82 -21.77
N GLY A 31 -7.61 1.50 -21.87
CA GLY A 31 -6.32 0.89 -22.24
C GLY A 31 -5.18 1.16 -21.23
N THR A 32 -5.50 1.67 -20.05
CA THR A 32 -4.52 1.91 -18.98
C THR A 32 -4.13 0.60 -18.30
N ARG A 33 -2.96 0.56 -17.64
CA ARG A 33 -2.50 -0.66 -16.95
C ARG A 33 -3.39 -0.98 -15.74
N SER A 34 -4.13 0.01 -15.23
CA SER A 34 -5.19 -0.19 -14.23
C SER A 34 -6.45 -0.91 -14.76
N GLY A 35 -6.57 -1.07 -16.08
CA GLY A 35 -7.68 -1.79 -16.73
C GLY A 35 -7.73 -3.30 -16.44
N LEU A 36 -6.71 -3.86 -15.79
CA LEU A 36 -6.70 -5.24 -15.26
C LEU A 36 -7.89 -5.54 -14.32
N LEU A 37 -8.53 -4.51 -13.76
CA LEU A 37 -9.78 -4.67 -13.02
C LEU A 37 -10.86 -5.36 -13.86
N TRP A 38 -10.97 -4.96 -15.12
CA TRP A 38 -11.99 -5.43 -16.04
C TRP A 38 -11.68 -6.84 -16.54
N GLU A 39 -10.42 -7.28 -16.48
CA GLU A 39 -10.08 -8.69 -16.70
C GLU A 39 -10.55 -9.56 -15.54
N VAL A 40 -10.51 -9.07 -14.29
CA VAL A 40 -11.12 -9.79 -13.15
C VAL A 40 -12.65 -9.84 -13.32
N GLU A 41 -13.28 -8.75 -13.77
CA GLU A 41 -14.71 -8.74 -14.14
C GLU A 41 -15.02 -9.84 -15.17
N ARG A 42 -14.21 -9.91 -16.24
CA ARG A 42 -14.35 -10.91 -17.30
C ARG A 42 -14.20 -12.33 -16.75
N LEU A 43 -13.17 -12.60 -15.95
CA LEU A 43 -12.95 -13.91 -15.34
C LEU A 43 -14.11 -14.33 -14.41
N LEU A 44 -14.65 -13.42 -13.62
CA LEU A 44 -15.82 -13.66 -12.76
C LEU A 44 -17.11 -13.85 -13.55
N ASN A 45 -17.17 -13.39 -14.80
CA ASN A 45 -18.29 -13.64 -15.71
C ASN A 45 -18.18 -14.98 -16.45
N GLU A 46 -16.96 -15.42 -16.77
CA GLU A 46 -16.70 -16.66 -17.51
C GLU A 46 -16.54 -17.89 -16.59
N THR A 47 -16.31 -17.69 -15.30
CA THR A 47 -16.17 -18.80 -14.36
C THR A 47 -17.52 -19.38 -13.96
N GLU A 48 -17.56 -20.71 -13.84
CA GLU A 48 -18.75 -21.43 -13.36
C GLU A 48 -18.82 -21.44 -11.83
N ASN A 49 -17.68 -21.28 -11.15
CA ASN A 49 -17.57 -21.33 -9.69
C ASN A 49 -16.90 -20.04 -9.21
N LEU A 50 -17.68 -19.21 -8.52
CA LEU A 50 -17.19 -17.97 -7.94
C LEU A 50 -16.30 -18.27 -6.72
N PRO A 51 -15.14 -17.59 -6.57
CA PRO A 51 -14.31 -17.75 -5.38
C PRO A 51 -15.05 -17.28 -4.13
N GLN A 52 -14.78 -17.91 -2.98
CA GLN A 52 -15.48 -17.56 -1.74
C GLN A 52 -15.07 -16.17 -1.23
N ILE A 53 -13.79 -15.81 -1.38
CA ILE A 53 -13.25 -14.53 -0.93
C ILE A 53 -12.43 -13.88 -2.05
N LEU A 54 -12.66 -12.60 -2.28
CA LEU A 54 -11.82 -11.72 -3.10
C LEU A 54 -11.12 -10.71 -2.20
N LEU A 55 -9.80 -10.58 -2.37
CA LEU A 55 -9.00 -9.55 -1.70
C LEU A 55 -8.39 -8.62 -2.74
N MET A 56 -8.74 -7.34 -2.67
CA MET A 56 -8.10 -6.29 -3.47
C MET A 56 -7.22 -5.42 -2.56
N GLU A 57 -5.99 -5.15 -3.01
CA GLU A 57 -5.11 -4.13 -2.43
C GLU A 57 -4.84 -3.04 -3.48
N ASN A 58 -4.89 -1.78 -3.06
CA ASN A 58 -4.52 -0.65 -3.89
C ASN A 58 -4.06 0.55 -3.04
N VAL A 59 -3.57 1.61 -3.68
CA VAL A 59 -3.29 2.89 -3.01
C VAL A 59 -4.60 3.55 -2.52
N PRO A 60 -4.56 4.38 -1.47
CA PRO A 60 -5.74 5.07 -0.93
C PRO A 60 -6.54 5.87 -1.98
N GLN A 61 -5.87 6.38 -3.01
CA GLN A 61 -6.47 7.15 -4.10
C GLN A 61 -7.49 6.34 -4.93
N VAL A 62 -7.56 5.02 -4.78
CA VAL A 62 -8.60 4.21 -5.46
C VAL A 62 -10.02 4.61 -5.03
N ILE A 63 -10.18 5.16 -3.82
CA ILE A 63 -11.45 5.69 -3.30
C ILE A 63 -11.47 7.23 -3.21
N SER A 64 -10.57 7.92 -3.93
CA SER A 64 -10.63 9.39 -4.02
C SER A 64 -11.86 9.84 -4.82
N ALA A 65 -12.25 11.10 -4.68
CA ALA A 65 -13.37 11.70 -5.41
C ALA A 65 -13.28 11.45 -6.93
N ASP A 66 -12.09 11.52 -7.52
CA ASP A 66 -11.89 11.29 -8.96
C ASP A 66 -12.14 9.85 -9.42
N ASN A 67 -12.05 8.86 -8.50
CA ASN A 67 -12.17 7.43 -8.81
C ASN A 67 -13.39 6.76 -8.16
N ILE A 68 -14.15 7.50 -7.34
CA ILE A 68 -15.20 6.94 -6.50
C ILE A 68 -16.32 6.29 -7.32
N ASP A 69 -16.65 6.87 -8.48
CA ASP A 69 -17.68 6.34 -9.38
C ASP A 69 -17.28 4.99 -9.98
N ASP A 70 -16.02 4.85 -10.41
CA ASP A 70 -15.46 3.59 -10.91
C ASP A 70 -15.40 2.54 -9.79
N PHE A 71 -15.01 2.97 -8.58
CA PHE A 71 -14.96 2.11 -7.40
C PHE A 71 -16.35 1.59 -7.00
N HIS A 72 -17.37 2.45 -6.97
CA HIS A 72 -18.75 2.05 -6.71
C HIS A 72 -19.29 1.15 -7.81
N SER A 73 -18.96 1.40 -9.07
CA SER A 73 -19.33 0.52 -10.18
C SER A 73 -18.76 -0.89 -9.99
N TRP A 74 -17.52 -0.99 -9.51
CA TRP A 74 -16.89 -2.27 -9.16
C TRP A 74 -17.59 -2.97 -7.99
N CYS A 75 -17.89 -2.25 -6.90
CA CYS A 75 -18.64 -2.79 -5.77
C CYS A 75 -20.00 -3.33 -6.22
N SER A 76 -20.76 -2.55 -7.00
CA SER A 76 -22.06 -2.93 -7.54
C SER A 76 -21.98 -4.18 -8.42
N PHE A 77 -20.92 -4.31 -9.22
CA PHE A 77 -20.69 -5.52 -10.01
C PHE A 77 -20.49 -6.75 -9.10
N LEU A 78 -19.64 -6.66 -8.08
CA LEU A 78 -19.42 -7.75 -7.14
C LEU A 78 -20.68 -8.09 -6.35
N GLU A 79 -21.45 -7.09 -5.92
CA GLU A 79 -22.73 -7.27 -5.24
C GLU A 79 -23.76 -7.98 -6.15
N SER A 80 -23.79 -7.66 -7.45
CA SER A 80 -24.65 -8.34 -8.42
C SER A 80 -24.30 -9.84 -8.59
N LYS A 81 -23.07 -10.23 -8.25
CA LYS A 81 -22.60 -11.62 -8.21
C LYS A 81 -22.81 -12.30 -6.86
N GLY A 82 -23.39 -11.59 -5.88
CA GLY A 82 -23.71 -12.11 -4.56
C GLY A 82 -22.63 -11.88 -3.50
N TYR A 83 -21.62 -11.04 -3.76
CA TYR A 83 -20.61 -10.69 -2.75
C TYR A 83 -21.06 -9.54 -1.84
N LYS A 84 -20.62 -9.56 -0.59
CA LYS A 84 -20.60 -8.39 0.29
C LYS A 84 -19.20 -7.80 0.34
N CYS A 85 -19.06 -6.51 0.06
CA CYS A 85 -17.77 -5.82 -0.01
C CYS A 85 -17.50 -4.97 1.25
N TYR A 86 -16.30 -5.11 1.83
CA TYR A 86 -15.83 -4.36 2.99
C TYR A 86 -14.54 -3.64 2.63
N THR A 87 -14.49 -2.32 2.83
CA THR A 87 -13.34 -1.51 2.44
C THR A 87 -12.79 -0.71 3.61
N GLN A 88 -11.47 -0.68 3.77
CA GLN A 88 -10.80 0.15 4.76
C GLN A 88 -9.40 0.54 4.30
N ILE A 89 -8.98 1.77 4.62
CA ILE A 89 -7.58 2.19 4.50
C ILE A 89 -6.85 1.76 5.78
N LEU A 90 -5.77 1.00 5.62
CA LEU A 90 -4.91 0.54 6.70
C LEU A 90 -3.51 1.10 6.51
N ASN A 91 -2.89 1.58 7.60
CA ASN A 91 -1.50 2.01 7.60
C ASN A 91 -0.63 0.95 8.28
N ALA A 92 0.44 0.49 7.62
CA ALA A 92 1.30 -0.56 8.16
C ALA A 92 1.87 -0.26 9.55
N LYS A 93 2.08 1.03 9.89
CA LYS A 93 2.51 1.47 11.23
C LYS A 93 1.52 1.15 12.35
N ASP A 94 0.24 1.04 12.02
CA ASP A 94 -0.81 0.70 12.97
C ASP A 94 -0.93 -0.83 13.13
N TYR A 95 -0.09 -1.61 12.44
CA TYR A 95 -0.06 -3.07 12.45
C TYR A 95 1.35 -3.63 12.71
N GLY A 96 2.14 -2.94 13.54
CA GLY A 96 3.44 -3.43 14.03
C GLY A 96 4.60 -3.36 13.03
N VAL A 97 4.44 -2.66 11.91
CA VAL A 97 5.50 -2.47 10.90
C VAL A 97 6.00 -1.03 10.97
N ALA A 98 7.31 -0.80 11.12
CA ALA A 98 7.91 0.54 11.19
C ALA A 98 7.93 1.28 9.83
N GLN A 99 6.80 1.34 9.14
CA GLN A 99 6.66 1.95 7.82
C GLN A 99 5.35 2.72 7.73
N ASN A 100 5.43 4.00 7.33
CA ASN A 100 4.24 4.78 7.01
C ASN A 100 3.78 4.42 5.60
N ARG A 101 2.95 3.38 5.48
CA ARG A 101 2.42 2.87 4.22
C ARG A 101 0.93 2.64 4.34
N GLU A 102 0.17 3.54 3.73
CA GLU A 102 -1.28 3.44 3.65
C GLU A 102 -1.71 2.69 2.39
N ARG A 103 -2.63 1.76 2.55
CA ARG A 103 -3.25 1.02 1.46
C ARG A 103 -4.74 0.84 1.70
N CYS A 104 -5.51 0.97 0.63
CA CYS A 104 -6.92 0.64 0.61
C CYS A 104 -7.05 -0.86 0.36
N PHE A 105 -7.68 -1.56 1.30
CA PHE A 105 -8.04 -2.96 1.17
C PHE A 105 -9.53 -3.08 0.94
N MET A 106 -9.93 -3.96 0.02
CA MET A 106 -11.31 -4.42 -0.11
C MET A 106 -11.34 -5.94 0.05
N VAL A 107 -12.14 -6.40 1.01
CA VAL A 107 -12.47 -7.81 1.20
C VAL A 107 -13.89 -8.01 0.69
N SER A 108 -14.08 -8.89 -0.28
CA SER A 108 -15.41 -9.23 -0.78
C SER A 108 -15.69 -10.71 -0.51
N ILE A 109 -16.78 -11.01 0.19
CA ILE A 109 -17.12 -12.38 0.62
C ILE A 109 -18.43 -12.79 -0.04
N LEU A 110 -18.44 -13.93 -0.71
CA LEU A 110 -19.63 -14.44 -1.39
C LEU A 110 -20.67 -14.91 -0.36
N GLY A 111 -21.89 -14.36 -0.44
CA GLY A 111 -22.98 -14.66 0.48
C GLY A 111 -23.17 -13.64 1.62
N ASP A 112 -23.98 -14.02 2.61
CA ASP A 112 -24.36 -13.13 3.71
C ASP A 112 -23.43 -13.27 4.91
N TYR A 113 -22.30 -12.56 4.86
CA TYR A 113 -21.33 -12.50 5.95
C TYR A 113 -21.29 -11.13 6.61
N ASN A 114 -20.56 -11.04 7.72
CA ASN A 114 -20.16 -9.80 8.36
C ASN A 114 -18.66 -9.85 8.62
N TYR A 115 -17.91 -8.88 8.09
CA TYR A 115 -16.47 -8.81 8.24
C TYR A 115 -16.06 -7.48 8.86
N LYS A 116 -15.07 -7.55 9.75
CA LYS A 116 -14.44 -6.38 10.36
C LYS A 116 -12.94 -6.50 10.16
N PHE A 117 -12.32 -5.41 9.75
CA PHE A 117 -10.87 -5.34 9.66
C PHE A 117 -10.23 -5.47 11.06
N PRO A 118 -8.97 -5.97 11.12
CA PRO A 118 -8.26 -6.10 12.37
C PRO A 118 -8.15 -4.75 13.08
N GLN A 119 -8.16 -4.79 14.41
CA GLN A 119 -7.89 -3.59 15.21
C GLN A 119 -6.40 -3.25 15.14
N PRO A 120 -6.05 -1.96 15.20
CA PRO A 120 -4.66 -1.52 15.30
C PRO A 120 -3.94 -2.18 16.47
N ILE A 121 -2.65 -2.47 16.29
CA ILE A 121 -1.74 -2.91 17.36
C ILE A 121 -0.63 -1.86 17.55
N PRO A 122 -0.11 -1.68 18.78
CA PRO A 122 0.98 -0.75 19.04
C PRO A 122 2.22 -1.03 18.19
N LEU A 123 2.88 0.06 17.75
CA LEU A 123 4.18 -0.01 17.10
C LEU A 123 5.29 0.04 18.14
N ASP A 124 5.78 -1.15 18.49
CA ASP A 124 6.89 -1.32 19.44
C ASP A 124 8.26 -1.40 18.75
N LYS A 125 8.28 -1.44 17.41
CA LYS A 125 9.48 -1.47 16.59
C LYS A 125 9.76 -0.12 15.93
N THR A 126 11.03 0.14 15.72
CA THR A 126 11.57 1.27 14.97
C THR A 126 12.29 0.74 13.73
N MET A 127 12.65 1.62 12.81
CA MET A 127 13.45 1.24 11.65
C MET A 127 14.78 0.60 12.00
N LYS A 128 15.41 1.04 13.10
CA LYS A 128 16.66 0.47 13.60
C LYS A 128 16.53 -1.03 13.84
N ASP A 129 15.38 -1.47 14.35
CA ASP A 129 15.13 -2.87 14.68
C ASP A 129 14.99 -3.78 13.45
N TYR A 130 14.98 -3.21 12.24
CA TYR A 130 15.03 -3.93 10.96
C TYR A 130 16.39 -3.86 10.26
N LEU A 131 17.34 -3.07 10.77
CA LEU A 131 18.68 -2.96 10.19
C LEU A 131 19.54 -4.13 10.67
N GLU A 132 20.44 -4.57 9.79
CA GLU A 132 21.50 -5.51 10.15
C GLU A 132 22.54 -4.78 11.02
N ASP A 133 23.03 -5.45 12.06
CA ASP A 133 24.00 -4.88 13.00
C ASP A 133 25.38 -4.66 12.33
N GLU A 134 25.76 -5.54 11.42
CA GLU A 134 27.00 -5.48 10.65
C GLU A 134 26.70 -5.62 9.16
N VAL A 135 27.20 -4.69 8.34
CA VAL A 135 27.05 -4.70 6.89
C VAL A 135 28.40 -4.47 6.21
N ASP A 136 28.60 -5.03 5.02
CA ASP A 136 29.83 -4.84 4.24
C ASP A 136 30.14 -3.34 4.00
N GLU A 137 31.42 -2.99 3.98
CA GLU A 137 31.90 -1.61 3.71
C GLU A 137 31.31 -1.00 2.43
N LYS A 138 31.00 -1.83 1.43
CA LYS A 138 30.41 -1.41 0.14
C LYS A 138 29.05 -0.73 0.28
N TYR A 139 28.33 -0.95 1.38
CA TYR A 139 27.04 -0.32 1.67
C TYR A 139 27.18 1.04 2.34
N TYR A 140 28.38 1.39 2.85
CA TYR A 140 28.64 2.70 3.42
C TYR A 140 28.94 3.72 2.32
N ILE A 141 28.27 4.87 2.38
CA ILE A 141 28.51 5.97 1.45
C ILE A 141 29.78 6.72 1.88
N ASN A 142 30.92 6.31 1.34
CA ASN A 142 32.20 6.99 1.59
C ASN A 142 32.41 8.16 0.60
N SER A 143 31.61 9.21 0.75
CA SER A 143 31.79 10.46 -0.01
C SER A 143 31.95 11.64 0.93
N GLU A 144 32.80 12.61 0.56
CA GLU A 144 33.01 13.85 1.34
C GLU A 144 31.68 14.58 1.61
N LYS A 145 30.74 14.52 0.66
CA LYS A 145 29.40 15.11 0.81
C LYS A 145 28.57 14.41 1.89
N ALA A 146 28.62 13.08 1.96
CA ALA A 146 27.91 12.32 3.00
C ALA A 146 28.53 12.59 4.38
N GLN A 147 29.86 12.64 4.48
CA GLN A 147 30.55 12.96 5.73
C GLN A 147 30.21 14.38 6.22
N LYS A 148 30.19 15.37 5.32
CA LYS A 148 29.79 16.74 5.64
C LYS A 148 28.34 16.82 6.11
N LEU A 149 27.43 16.12 5.42
CA LEU A 149 26.01 16.07 5.82
C LEU A 149 25.83 15.46 7.22
N ILE A 150 26.50 14.35 7.51
CA ILE A 150 26.44 13.71 8.85
C ILE A 150 26.93 14.69 9.92
N LYS A 151 28.02 15.41 9.65
CA LYS A 151 28.55 16.42 10.57
C LYS A 151 27.56 17.55 10.82
N ASP A 152 27.00 18.13 9.77
CA ASP A 152 26.03 19.23 9.86
C ASP A 152 24.75 18.80 10.62
N LEU A 153 24.29 17.56 10.42
CA LEU A 153 23.13 17.00 11.11
C LEU A 153 23.39 16.76 12.62
N ARG A 154 24.61 16.33 12.99
CA ARG A 154 25.03 16.20 14.41
C ARG A 154 25.09 17.56 15.09
N GLU A 155 25.69 18.55 14.44
CA GLU A 155 25.87 19.90 15.01
C GLU A 155 24.54 20.65 15.15
N SER A 156 23.57 20.39 14.27
CA SER A 156 22.24 21.02 14.33
C SER A 156 21.25 20.36 15.29
N GLY A 157 21.63 19.24 15.95
CA GLY A 157 20.74 18.48 16.84
C GLY A 157 19.58 17.76 16.12
N GLN A 158 19.59 17.73 14.78
CA GLN A 158 18.53 17.10 13.98
C GLN A 158 18.56 15.57 14.05
N LEU A 159 19.62 14.97 14.61
CA LEU A 159 19.74 13.53 14.81
C LEU A 159 19.17 13.04 16.15
N ASP A 160 18.69 13.96 17.00
CA ASP A 160 18.19 13.60 18.34
C ASP A 160 16.70 13.21 18.35
N GLY A 161 15.99 13.40 17.23
CA GLY A 161 14.66 12.82 17.00
C GLY A 161 14.79 11.37 16.55
N ILE A 162 13.86 10.49 16.96
CA ILE A 162 13.76 9.13 16.41
C ILE A 162 12.41 9.01 15.69
N SER A 163 12.44 9.09 14.36
CA SER A 163 11.33 8.71 13.52
C SER A 163 11.17 7.20 13.62
N LYS A 164 10.07 6.76 14.23
CA LYS A 164 9.74 5.33 14.33
C LYS A 164 9.43 4.68 12.97
N THR A 165 9.29 5.46 11.88
CA THR A 165 8.81 4.93 10.60
C THR A 165 9.53 5.51 9.38
N VAL A 166 9.69 4.72 8.32
CA VAL A 166 10.09 5.22 6.98
C VAL A 166 8.91 5.79 6.20
N ARG A 167 9.14 6.91 5.50
CA ARG A 167 8.27 7.50 4.47
C ARG A 167 8.95 7.37 3.09
N GLY A 168 8.21 6.96 2.06
CA GLY A 168 8.75 6.81 0.69
C GLY A 168 8.13 7.79 -0.30
N GLY A 169 8.96 8.39 -1.19
CA GLY A 169 8.51 9.11 -2.40
C GLY A 169 9.08 10.53 -2.57
N ARG A 170 9.59 10.84 -3.77
CA ARG A 170 10.01 12.20 -4.19
C ARG A 170 8.76 13.02 -4.55
N GLY A 171 8.62 14.20 -3.94
CA GLY A 171 7.66 15.23 -4.35
C GLY A 171 6.69 15.73 -3.28
N SER A 172 6.72 15.16 -2.07
CA SER A 172 5.94 15.67 -0.95
C SER A 172 6.70 16.80 -0.24
N VAL A 173 5.96 17.74 0.36
CA VAL A 173 6.45 18.75 1.33
C VAL A 173 7.09 18.09 2.58
N ASP A 174 7.12 16.75 2.60
CA ASP A 174 7.99 15.88 3.39
C ASP A 174 9.48 16.15 3.11
N ARG A 175 10.07 16.99 3.95
CA ARG A 175 11.52 16.89 4.21
C ARG A 175 11.81 15.47 4.66
N HIS A 176 12.65 14.76 3.91
CA HIS A 176 13.26 13.49 4.28
C HIS A 176 14.08 13.67 5.58
N HIS A 177 13.42 13.70 6.73
CA HIS A 177 14.09 13.42 7.99
C HIS A 177 14.22 11.91 8.09
N TRP A 178 15.35 11.44 7.57
CA TRP A 178 15.97 10.26 8.13
C TRP A 178 16.58 10.73 9.44
N ASP A 179 15.92 10.40 10.54
CA ASP A 179 16.56 10.50 11.83
C ASP A 179 17.67 9.44 11.82
N ALA A 180 18.88 9.89 11.49
CA ALA A 180 20.03 9.00 11.41
C ALA A 180 20.36 8.56 12.82
N VAL A 181 20.13 7.27 13.08
CA VAL A 181 20.50 6.64 14.34
C VAL A 181 22.01 6.59 14.40
N LEU A 182 22.62 7.47 15.20
CA LEU A 182 24.00 7.28 15.63
C LEU A 182 24.01 6.37 16.85
N GLN A 183 24.71 5.24 16.73
CA GLN A 183 25.08 4.41 17.86
C GLN A 183 25.95 5.24 18.83
N LYS A 184 25.73 5.05 20.13
CA LYS A 184 26.70 5.43 21.17
C LYS A 184 27.89 4.49 21.13
#